data_AF-A0A2H1JH56-F1
#
_entry.id   AF-A0A2H1JH56-F1
#
_cell.length_a   1.000
_cell.length_b   1.000
_cell.length_c   1.000
_cell.angle_alpha   90.00
_cell.angle_beta   90.00
_cell.angle_gamma   90.00
#
_symmetry.space_group_name_H-M   'P 1'
#
loop_
_entity.id
_entity.type
_entity.pdbx_description
1 polymer ?
#
loop_
_entity_poly.entity_id
_entity_poly.type
_entity_poly.pdbx_seq_one_letter_code
_entity_poly.pdbx_strand_id
1 'polypeptide(L)'
;MAEILRPGNAGSNTAADHISLVKLVLDHLPGQKTCPSKSVLVRTDTAVGTHDSLEFLTKRGLSYSVGWMLPYNTPELYRQLSDLGAWGPADDTNGQPCDGADVAELTGVLDLADWP
;
A
#
# COMPACT_ATOMS: atom_id res chain seq x y z
N MET A 1 -8.85 14.11 9.17
CA MET A 1 -8.53 14.31 7.75
C MET A 1 -7.43 15.37 7.69
N ALA A 2 -6.41 15.19 6.86
CA ALA A 2 -5.34 16.17 6.67
C ALA A 2 -5.32 16.55 5.19
N GLU A 3 -5.31 17.85 4.92
CA GLU A 3 -5.42 18.41 3.57
C GLU A 3 -4.43 19.57 3.41
N ILE A 4 -3.80 19.65 2.24
CA ILE A 4 -2.90 20.75 1.87
C ILE A 4 -3.54 21.52 0.71
N LEU A 5 -3.93 22.77 0.96
CA LEU A 5 -4.42 23.67 -0.08
C LEU A 5 -3.26 24.10 -0.99
N ARG A 6 -3.46 23.95 -2.31
CA ARG A 6 -2.48 24.35 -3.33
C ARG A 6 -3.02 25.45 -4.25
N PRO A 7 -2.13 26.26 -4.85
CA PRO A 7 -2.50 27.13 -5.97
C PRO A 7 -3.07 26.28 -7.12
N GLY A 8 -4.13 26.75 -7.78
CA GLY A 8 -5.02 25.96 -8.65
C GLY A 8 -4.44 25.34 -9.93
N ASN A 9 -3.13 25.13 -10.03
CA ASN A 9 -2.44 24.57 -11.20
C ASN A 9 -1.43 23.46 -10.87
N ALA A 10 -1.39 22.95 -9.64
CA ALA A 10 -0.51 21.85 -9.25
C ALA A 10 -1.29 20.52 -9.27
N GLY A 11 -0.83 19.55 -10.05
CA GLY A 11 -1.43 18.21 -10.08
C GLY A 11 -1.38 17.55 -8.70
N SER A 12 -2.51 17.00 -8.25
CA SER A 12 -2.73 16.48 -6.89
C SER A 12 -1.91 15.22 -6.52
N ASN A 13 -1.09 14.68 -7.43
CA ASN A 13 -0.71 13.26 -7.42
C ASN A 13 0.81 13.01 -7.52
N THR A 14 1.65 13.93 -7.06
CA THR A 14 3.12 13.72 -7.11
C THR A 14 3.61 13.08 -5.83
N ALA A 15 4.59 12.18 -5.92
CA ALA A 15 5.27 11.58 -4.77
C ALA A 15 5.67 12.60 -3.69
N ALA A 16 6.23 13.74 -4.12
CA ALA A 16 6.65 14.83 -3.25
C ALA A 16 5.50 15.39 -2.39
N ASP A 17 4.29 15.46 -2.93
CA ASP A 17 3.12 15.97 -2.22
C ASP A 17 2.66 14.97 -1.17
N HIS A 18 2.63 13.68 -1.52
CA HIS A 18 2.31 12.61 -0.58
C HIS A 18 3.32 12.53 0.57
N ILE A 19 4.62 12.64 0.26
CA ILE A 19 5.68 12.71 1.28
C ILE A 19 5.47 13.93 2.20
N SER A 20 5.15 15.09 1.63
CA SER A 20 4.93 16.33 2.40
C SER A 20 3.72 16.22 3.32
N LEU A 21 2.62 15.64 2.81
CA LEU A 21 1.42 15.37 3.59
C LEU A 21 1.69 14.40 4.73
N VAL A 22 2.40 13.30 4.46
CA VAL A 22 2.76 12.32 5.50
C VAL A 22 3.63 12.98 6.58
N LYS A 23 4.63 13.79 6.21
CA LYS A 23 5.45 14.54 7.19
C LYS A 23 4.58 15.44 8.07
N LEU A 24 3.70 16.23 7.46
CA LEU A 24 2.81 17.13 8.18
C LEU A 24 1.92 16.37 9.18
N VAL A 25 1.33 15.25 8.75
CA VAL A 25 0.48 14.43 9.61
C VAL A 25 1.28 13.88 10.79
N LEU A 26 2.48 13.35 10.55
CA LEU A 26 3.33 12.79 11.61
C LEU A 26 3.75 13.83 12.64
N ASP A 27 4.00 15.08 12.24
CA ASP A 27 4.39 16.15 13.17
C ASP A 27 3.25 16.53 14.14
N HIS A 28 2.00 16.33 13.72
CA HIS A 28 0.80 16.59 14.53
C HIS A 28 0.38 15.41 15.42
N LEU A 29 1.02 14.25 15.31
CA LEU A 29 0.68 13.10 16.16
C LEU A 29 1.27 13.26 17.57
N PRO A 30 0.47 13.02 18.64
CA PRO A 30 0.98 13.03 20.01
C PRO A 30 1.96 11.86 20.21
N GLY A 31 3.15 12.14 20.78
CA GLY A 31 4.17 11.13 21.03
C GLY A 31 5.36 11.11 20.04
N GLN A 32 5.77 12.29 19.55
CA GLN A 32 6.83 12.62 18.57
C GLN A 32 8.18 11.86 18.61
N LYS A 33 8.43 10.91 19.52
CA LYS A 33 9.72 10.24 19.71
C LYS A 33 9.76 8.75 19.42
N THR A 34 8.63 8.07 19.27
CA THR A 34 8.61 6.64 18.97
C THR A 34 7.93 6.46 17.64
N CYS A 35 8.67 6.21 16.55
CA CYS A 35 8.10 5.74 15.29
C CYS A 35 7.73 4.27 15.46
N PRO A 36 6.44 3.91 15.55
CA PRO A 36 6.05 2.53 15.75
C PRO A 36 5.55 2.09 14.39
N SER A 37 6.30 1.25 13.69
CA SER A 37 5.75 0.53 12.53
C SER A 37 4.38 -0.11 12.82
N LYS A 38 4.06 -0.32 14.11
CA LYS A 38 2.81 -0.88 14.63
C LYS A 38 1.66 0.11 14.89
N SER A 39 1.85 1.43 14.88
CA SER A 39 0.78 2.37 15.29
C SER A 39 0.24 3.28 14.18
N VAL A 40 0.93 3.37 13.04
CA VAL A 40 0.52 4.21 11.91
C VAL A 40 0.52 3.38 10.64
N LEU A 41 -0.66 3.28 10.00
CA LEU A 41 -0.86 2.66 8.70
C LEU A 41 -1.21 3.74 7.67
N VAL A 42 -0.40 3.84 6.61
CA VAL A 42 -0.66 4.71 5.46
C VAL A 42 -1.36 3.89 4.36
N ARG A 43 -2.59 4.27 3.98
CA ARG A 43 -3.35 3.61 2.90
C ARG A 43 -3.45 4.51 1.68
N THR A 44 -3.21 3.95 0.50
CA THR A 44 -3.27 4.72 -0.75
C THR A 44 -3.83 3.90 -1.92
N ASP A 45 -4.66 4.52 -2.78
CA ASP A 45 -5.36 3.86 -3.88
C ASP A 45 -4.69 4.14 -5.23
N THR A 46 -3.76 3.26 -5.64
CA THR A 46 -3.22 3.10 -7.03
C THR A 46 -2.58 4.30 -7.76
N ALA A 47 -2.81 5.56 -7.37
CA ALA A 47 -2.28 6.77 -8.04
C ALA A 47 -1.06 7.37 -7.32
N VAL A 48 -0.60 6.73 -6.24
CA VAL A 48 0.34 7.29 -5.25
C VAL A 48 1.41 6.27 -4.82
N GLY A 49 1.32 5.02 -5.29
CA GLY A 49 2.36 4.00 -5.18
C GLY A 49 3.54 4.25 -6.12
N THR A 50 4.03 5.49 -6.19
CA THR A 50 5.32 5.77 -6.81
C THR A 50 6.41 5.19 -5.92
N HIS A 51 7.44 4.59 -6.53
CA HIS A 51 8.57 3.97 -5.83
C HIS A 51 9.18 4.91 -4.79
N ASP A 52 9.36 6.18 -5.14
CA ASP A 52 9.85 7.24 -4.23
C ASP A 52 9.01 7.41 -2.96
N SER A 53 7.68 7.27 -3.07
CA SER A 53 6.78 7.41 -1.91
C SER A 53 6.90 6.19 -0.99
N LEU A 54 6.97 4.99 -1.55
CA LEU A 54 7.13 3.75 -0.79
C LEU A 54 8.51 3.65 -0.15
N GLU A 55 9.55 4.09 -0.85
CA GLU A 55 10.91 4.17 -0.33
C GLU A 55 10.97 5.11 0.89
N PHE A 56 10.30 6.26 0.83
CA PHE A 56 10.19 7.17 1.96
C PHE A 56 9.47 6.53 3.17
N LEU A 57 8.33 5.88 2.96
CA LEU A 57 7.56 5.22 4.02
C LEU A 57 8.37 4.08 4.67
N THR A 58 9.05 3.28 3.85
CA THR A 58 9.93 2.18 4.26
C THR A 58 11.10 2.69 5.09
N LYS A 59 11.83 3.72 4.60
CA LYS A 59 12.95 4.35 5.34
C LYS A 59 12.53 4.90 6.70
N ARG A 60 11.26 5.32 6.82
CA ARG A 60 10.71 5.86 8.07
C ARG A 60 10.10 4.79 8.98
N GLY A 61 10.12 3.52 8.57
CA GLY A 61 9.60 2.39 9.33
C GLY A 61 8.09 2.45 9.54
N LEU A 62 7.34 3.00 8.58
CA LEU A 62 5.88 3.10 8.63
C LEU A 62 5.25 1.89 7.96
N SER A 63 4.11 1.41 8.47
CA SER A 63 3.30 0.41 7.77
C SER A 63 2.52 1.09 6.64
N TYR A 64 2.41 0.42 5.49
CA TYR A 64 1.66 0.93 4.34
C TYR A 64 0.88 -0.17 3.63
N SER A 65 -0.20 0.22 2.96
CA SER A 65 -0.99 -0.62 2.07
C SER A 65 -1.34 0.20 0.84
N VAL A 66 -0.90 -0.28 -0.32
CA VAL A 66 -1.04 0.43 -1.59
C VAL A 66 -1.68 -0.46 -2.64
N GLY A 67 -2.48 0.16 -3.50
CA GLY A 67 -2.95 -0.50 -4.71
C GLY A 67 -1.80 -0.68 -5.70
N TRP A 68 -1.66 -1.89 -6.23
CA TRP A 68 -0.61 -2.25 -7.19
C TRP A 68 -1.25 -2.69 -8.51
N MET A 69 -0.75 -2.16 -9.62
CA MET A 69 -1.21 -2.58 -10.95
C MET A 69 -0.60 -3.94 -11.28
N LEU A 70 -1.45 -4.94 -11.49
CA LEU A 70 -0.98 -6.26 -11.89
C LEU A 70 -0.29 -6.18 -13.27
N PRO A 71 0.81 -6.95 -13.47
CA PRO A 71 1.61 -6.92 -14.67
C PRO A 71 0.91 -7.64 -15.82
N TYR A 72 1.36 -7.43 -17.06
CA TYR A 72 0.72 -8.02 -18.23
C TYR A 72 0.66 -9.56 -18.22
N ASN A 73 1.57 -10.23 -17.52
CA ASN A 73 1.58 -11.68 -17.29
C ASN A 73 0.65 -12.13 -16.14
N THR A 74 -0.40 -11.35 -15.86
CA THR A 74 -1.41 -11.69 -14.85
C THR A 74 -1.98 -13.11 -15.04
N PRO A 75 -2.38 -13.56 -16.25
CA PRO A 75 -2.94 -14.90 -16.43
C PRO A 75 -2.01 -16.03 -15.97
N GLU A 76 -0.71 -15.91 -16.22
CA GLU A 76 0.30 -16.88 -15.80
C GLU A 76 0.45 -16.91 -14.28
N LEU A 77 0.44 -15.74 -13.63
CA LEU A 77 0.48 -15.63 -12.16
C LEU A 77 -0.73 -16.32 -11.52
N TYR A 78 -1.94 -16.09 -12.06
CA TYR A 78 -3.16 -16.76 -11.58
C TYR A 78 -3.03 -18.28 -11.65
N ARG A 79 -2.52 -18.81 -12.77
CA ARG A 79 -2.30 -20.26 -12.93
C ARG A 79 -1.30 -20.80 -11.91
N GLN A 80 -0.20 -20.10 -11.69
CA GLN A 80 0.81 -20.52 -10.71
C GLN A 80 0.23 -20.54 -9.28
N LEU A 81 -0.56 -19.54 -8.89
CA LEU A 81 -1.23 -19.52 -7.59
C LEU A 81 -2.19 -20.70 -7.42
N SER A 82 -2.93 -21.05 -8.48
CA SER A 82 -3.80 -22.22 -8.49
C SER A 82 -3.01 -23.54 -8.38
N ASP A 83 -1.92 -23.69 -9.14
CA ASP A 83 -1.07 -24.89 -9.11
C ASP A 83 -0.41 -25.08 -7.73
N LEU A 84 -0.10 -23.99 -7.02
CA LEU A 84 0.45 -23.99 -5.67
C LEU A 84 -0.61 -24.18 -4.56
N GLY A 85 -1.91 -24.16 -4.91
CA GLY A 85 -2.99 -24.20 -3.93
C GLY A 85 -2.99 -23.01 -2.97
N ALA A 86 -2.55 -21.83 -3.44
CA ALA A 86 -2.33 -20.64 -2.62
C ALA A 86 -3.60 -19.84 -2.30
N TRP A 87 -4.74 -20.18 -2.91
CA TRP A 87 -6.03 -19.52 -2.69
C TRP A 87 -6.67 -19.98 -1.38
N GLY A 88 -7.11 -19.02 -0.57
CA GLY A 88 -7.94 -19.24 0.61
C GLY A 88 -9.16 -18.31 0.59
N PRO A 89 -10.17 -18.58 1.43
CA PRO A 89 -11.37 -17.74 1.51
C PRO A 89 -10.98 -16.32 1.95
N ALA A 90 -11.55 -15.31 1.31
CA ALA A 90 -11.43 -13.94 1.80
C ALA A 90 -12.39 -13.72 2.98
N ASP A 91 -11.93 -13.12 4.07
CA ASP A 91 -12.79 -12.79 5.20
C ASP A 91 -13.52 -11.44 5.00
N ASP A 92 -14.77 -11.38 5.46
CA ASP A 92 -15.56 -10.16 5.54
C ASP A 92 -15.13 -9.28 6.74
N THR A 93 -15.82 -8.16 6.95
CA THR A 93 -15.55 -7.26 8.08
C THR A 93 -15.79 -7.88 9.45
N ASN A 94 -16.49 -9.02 9.53
CA ASN A 94 -16.78 -9.77 10.74
C ASN A 94 -15.83 -10.97 10.93
N GLY A 95 -14.85 -11.15 10.04
CA GLY A 95 -13.93 -12.30 10.08
C GLY A 95 -14.60 -13.62 9.65
N GLN A 96 -15.64 -13.55 8.84
CA GLN A 96 -16.30 -14.72 8.25
C GLN A 96 -15.95 -14.84 6.76
N PRO A 97 -15.83 -16.05 6.21
CA PRO A 97 -15.60 -16.23 4.78
C PRO A 97 -16.67 -15.53 3.93
N CYS A 98 -16.23 -14.72 2.97
CA CYS A 98 -17.06 -14.10 1.95
C CYS A 98 -17.53 -15.15 0.95
N ASP A 99 -18.83 -15.14 0.64
CA ASP A 99 -19.36 -15.92 -0.48
C ASP A 99 -19.05 -15.20 -1.79
N GLY A 100 -18.11 -15.74 -2.58
CA GLY A 100 -17.73 -15.23 -3.90
C GLY A 100 -16.42 -14.45 -3.98
N ALA A 101 -15.58 -14.47 -2.93
CA ALA A 101 -14.24 -13.88 -2.98
C ALA A 101 -13.19 -14.75 -2.28
N ASP A 102 -12.05 -14.91 -2.95
CA ASP A 102 -10.87 -15.60 -2.42
C ASP A 102 -9.66 -14.65 -2.41
N VAL A 103 -8.69 -14.94 -1.56
CA VAL A 103 -7.42 -14.22 -1.44
C VAL A 103 -6.26 -15.20 -1.62
N ALA A 104 -5.19 -14.74 -2.27
CA ALA A 104 -3.94 -15.47 -2.37
C ALA A 104 -2.77 -14.54 -2.11
N GLU A 105 -1.73 -15.08 -1.49
CA GLU A 105 -0.46 -14.37 -1.28
C GLU A 105 0.39 -14.50 -2.55
N LEU A 106 0.77 -13.35 -3.14
CA LEU A 106 1.62 -13.32 -4.34
C LEU A 106 3.11 -13.41 -4.01
N THR A 107 3.47 -13.25 -2.72
CA THR A 107 4.86 -13.36 -2.26
C THR A 107 5.44 -14.72 -2.64
N GLY A 108 6.55 -14.71 -3.40
CA GLY A 108 7.23 -15.92 -3.89
C GLY A 108 6.83 -16.34 -5.31
N VAL A 109 5.77 -15.77 -5.86
CA VAL A 109 5.37 -15.94 -7.27
C VAL A 109 5.74 -14.71 -8.09
N LEU A 110 5.60 -13.53 -7.50
CA LEU A 110 5.97 -12.26 -8.12
C LEU A 110 7.43 -11.88 -7.82
N ASP A 111 8.14 -11.42 -8.85
CA ASP A 111 9.45 -10.79 -8.68
C ASP A 111 9.27 -9.35 -8.16
N LEU A 112 9.71 -9.14 -6.92
CA LEU A 112 9.64 -7.87 -6.20
C LEU A 112 11.04 -7.29 -5.94
N ALA A 113 12.09 -7.75 -6.64
CA ALA A 113 13.47 -7.33 -6.40
C ALA A 113 13.67 -5.81 -6.50
N ASP A 114 12.94 -5.16 -7.40
CA ASP A 114 12.98 -3.71 -7.59
C ASP A 114 11.98 -2.95 -6.72
N TRP A 115 11.25 -3.60 -5.79
CA TRP A 115 10.28 -2.93 -4.88
C TRP A 115 10.85 -2.70 -3.49
N PRO A 116 10.41 -1.60 -2.85
CA PRO A 116 9.44 -1.71 -1.77
C PRO A 116 8.04 -1.20 -2.13
#